data_AF-A0A269TJB5-F1
#
_entry.id   AF-A0A269TJB5-F1
#
_cell.length_a   1.000
_cell.length_b   1.000
_cell.length_c   1.000
_cell.angle_alpha   90.00
_cell.angle_beta   90.00
_cell.angle_gamma   90.00
#
_symmetry.space_group_name_H-M   'P 1'
#
loop_
_entity.id
_entity.type
_entity.pdbx_description
1 polymer ?
#
loop_
_entity_poly.entity_id
_entity_poly.type
_entity_poly.pdbx_seq_one_letter_code
_entity_poly.pdbx_strand_id
1 'polypeptide(L)'
;MKLRTKKIMIFSALAATLVIPSAVAVSCFNLNALDGTGYNLSTWNWDAKSDRYRVMIPNPDQNSKNKLIWPISSMPLYDGSLVLPQDNSSLIPDQGWYAPNANYLRNFQTSFALRFENQAYNKDSNRYDKQVILGTGWILDYQKTTDNSYPLTWYIATNVHVAAALYNKNTYQEADPVFEYYQKPNATWTRQVSLTKWNLVDEANKTTPYKSEINEDDYSLAKAYASGVVDKEGVYQNGEALLDGLPKIVYLGIDYLDDSPKNWNQNLTEELIDFAVLEVKFKNEEIAKEATSNYATWSDKDQANFLDKDYLTKTNENKNLDLKDNFYMAGFPNGKPRINQEKIGEKDSNLSAYNPNWTQAELDEAIKKYNLGDSFYENKAYSAFELNSQKGIGDILLNLPYLQIEYRDIPHTTWALTYSFSRSGLSGGSSGSKITNKDNQIVGIHSLGSSSSENNTAFALKSDGHAHADYNGYVTPAYDIIYGGVEGQKTSYKSTMEKIFKGKNIETDLLGKIA
;
A
#
# COMPACT_ATOMS: atom_id res chain seq x y z
N MET A 1 -40.41 37.30 -43.34
CA MET A 1 -39.17 37.32 -44.16
C MET A 1 -38.05 37.99 -43.37
N LYS A 2 -37.14 37.20 -42.77
CA LYS A 2 -35.76 37.55 -42.41
C LYS A 2 -35.08 36.26 -41.91
N LEU A 3 -34.24 35.66 -42.77
CA LEU A 3 -33.30 34.62 -42.40
C LEU A 3 -32.22 35.20 -41.48
N ARG A 4 -31.72 34.39 -40.53
CA ARG A 4 -30.28 34.32 -40.20
C ARG A 4 -29.95 33.07 -39.36
N THR A 5 -29.33 32.12 -40.06
CA THR A 5 -28.18 31.29 -39.65
C THR A 5 -28.15 30.64 -38.26
N LYS A 6 -28.51 29.34 -38.22
CA LYS A 6 -28.05 28.39 -37.19
C LYS A 6 -26.56 28.11 -37.40
N LYS A 7 -25.72 28.41 -36.40
CA LYS A 7 -24.40 27.78 -36.27
C LYS A 7 -24.61 26.45 -35.54
N ILE A 8 -24.41 25.36 -36.26
CA ILE A 8 -24.23 24.02 -35.69
C ILE A 8 -22.80 24.01 -35.14
N MET A 9 -22.67 23.92 -33.82
CA MET A 9 -21.39 23.69 -33.16
C MET A 9 -21.32 22.19 -32.85
N ILE A 10 -20.52 21.47 -33.64
CA ILE A 10 -20.19 20.07 -33.41
C ILE A 10 -19.16 20.07 -32.27
N PHE A 11 -19.57 19.62 -31.08
CA PHE A 11 -18.63 19.29 -30.01
C PHE A 11 -18.10 17.87 -30.25
N SER A 12 -16.86 17.75 -30.70
CA SER A 12 -16.08 16.53 -30.53
C SER A 12 -15.43 16.59 -29.15
N ALA A 13 -16.10 16.05 -28.13
CA ALA A 13 -15.50 15.83 -26.82
C ALA A 13 -14.73 14.49 -26.86
N LEU A 14 -13.42 14.55 -27.05
CA LEU A 14 -12.53 13.45 -26.68
C LEU A 14 -12.23 13.61 -25.18
N ALA A 15 -13.02 12.97 -24.33
CA ALA A 15 -12.66 12.79 -22.93
C ALA A 15 -11.65 11.64 -22.86
N ALA A 16 -10.37 11.96 -22.68
CA ALA A 16 -9.37 10.97 -22.32
C ALA A 16 -9.52 10.72 -20.81
N THR A 17 -10.30 9.72 -20.43
CA THR A 17 -10.34 9.21 -19.05
C THR A 17 -9.09 8.34 -18.89
N LEU A 18 -8.22 8.63 -17.91
CA LEU A 18 -7.11 7.73 -17.57
C LEU A 18 -7.69 6.57 -16.74
N VAL A 19 -8.26 5.60 -17.46
CA VAL A 19 -8.75 4.31 -16.96
C VAL A 19 -7.52 3.41 -16.88
N ILE A 20 -7.18 2.90 -15.69
CA ILE A 20 -6.00 2.07 -15.48
C ILE A 20 -6.49 0.65 -15.20
N PRO A 21 -6.53 -0.22 -16.22
CA PRO A 21 -6.95 -1.59 -16.04
C PRO A 21 -5.99 -2.35 -15.12
N SER A 22 -6.58 -3.16 -14.25
CA SER A 22 -5.90 -4.07 -13.30
C SER A 22 -4.88 -5.05 -13.93
N ALA A 23 -4.78 -5.09 -15.26
CA ALA A 23 -3.89 -5.95 -16.04
C ALA A 23 -2.50 -5.35 -16.33
N VAL A 24 -2.23 -4.08 -15.99
CA VAL A 24 -0.91 -3.46 -16.22
C VAL A 24 -0.15 -3.39 -14.90
N ALA A 25 0.84 -4.26 -14.75
CA ALA A 25 1.77 -4.26 -13.63
C ALA A 25 2.44 -2.88 -13.48
N VAL A 26 2.06 -2.21 -12.40
CA VAL A 26 2.82 -1.30 -11.52
C VAL A 26 4.11 -0.70 -12.12
N SER A 27 3.96 0.33 -12.95
CA SER A 27 4.85 1.48 -12.82
C SER A 27 4.19 2.42 -11.81
N CYS A 28 4.95 2.91 -10.83
CA CYS A 28 4.51 4.02 -9.98
C CYS A 28 3.83 5.08 -10.83
N PHE A 29 2.67 5.55 -10.39
CA PHE A 29 1.92 6.62 -11.04
C PHE A 29 2.87 7.76 -11.41
N ASN A 30 3.16 7.91 -12.69
CA ASN A 30 4.00 9.00 -13.17
C ASN A 30 3.13 10.27 -13.21
N LEU A 31 3.11 10.98 -12.09
CA LEU A 31 2.40 12.25 -11.92
C LEU A 31 2.84 13.31 -12.95
N ASN A 32 3.97 13.12 -13.65
CA ASN A 32 4.38 14.00 -14.76
C ASN A 32 3.50 13.86 -16.01
N ALA A 33 2.73 12.77 -16.16
CA ALA A 33 1.82 12.59 -17.30
C ALA A 33 0.52 13.42 -17.19
N LEU A 34 0.26 14.04 -16.03
CA LEU A 34 -0.90 14.91 -15.78
C LEU A 34 -0.62 16.39 -16.10
N ASP A 35 0.61 16.78 -16.44
CA ASP A 35 0.99 18.19 -16.70
C ASP A 35 0.70 18.64 -18.16
N GLY A 36 -0.25 17.99 -18.85
CA GLY A 36 -0.48 18.23 -20.29
C GLY A 36 -1.89 18.01 -20.82
N THR A 37 -2.81 17.47 -20.04
CA THR A 37 -4.22 17.33 -20.44
C THR A 37 -4.99 18.53 -19.90
N GLY A 38 -5.27 19.49 -20.78
CA GLY A 38 -6.02 20.71 -20.48
C GLY A 38 -7.46 20.39 -20.05
N TYR A 39 -7.65 20.02 -18.79
CA TYR A 39 -8.96 19.94 -18.17
C TYR A 39 -9.31 21.29 -17.58
N ASN A 40 -10.44 21.81 -18.03
CA ASN A 40 -10.86 23.17 -17.77
C ASN A 40 -11.42 23.29 -16.33
N LEU A 41 -10.54 23.59 -15.39
CA LEU A 41 -10.87 23.89 -13.98
C LEU A 41 -11.72 25.17 -13.80
N SER A 42 -12.02 25.93 -14.87
CA SER A 42 -12.82 27.16 -14.79
C SER A 42 -14.32 26.95 -14.58
N THR A 43 -14.82 25.71 -14.57
CA THR A 43 -16.19 25.41 -14.14
C THR A 43 -16.31 25.30 -12.63
N TRP A 44 -15.20 25.42 -11.89
CA TRP A 44 -15.15 25.40 -10.44
C TRP A 44 -14.83 26.82 -9.97
N ASN A 45 -15.69 27.39 -9.13
CA ASN A 45 -15.63 28.79 -8.73
C ASN A 45 -14.50 29.01 -7.70
N TRP A 46 -13.27 29.18 -8.17
CA TRP A 46 -12.08 29.38 -7.34
C TRP A 46 -11.42 30.73 -7.65
N ASP A 47 -11.30 31.59 -6.62
CA ASP A 47 -10.59 32.87 -6.67
C ASP A 47 -9.08 32.63 -6.89
N ALA A 48 -8.53 33.24 -7.93
CA ALA A 48 -7.24 32.92 -8.51
C ALA A 48 -6.13 33.85 -8.03
N LYS A 49 -5.43 33.48 -6.94
CA LYS A 49 -4.11 34.05 -6.60
C LYS A 49 -3.19 33.06 -5.89
N SER A 50 -2.51 32.17 -6.64
CA SER A 50 -1.22 31.63 -6.18
C SER A 50 -0.34 31.20 -7.36
N ASP A 51 0.84 31.81 -7.47
CA ASP A 51 1.88 31.50 -8.46
C ASP A 51 2.48 30.09 -8.24
N ARG A 52 2.56 29.29 -9.31
CA ARG A 52 3.19 27.95 -9.31
C ARG A 52 4.61 28.03 -9.89
N TYR A 53 5.59 27.54 -9.14
CA TYR A 53 6.97 27.33 -9.60
C TYR A 53 7.18 25.88 -10.05
N ARG A 54 7.77 25.67 -11.24
CA ARG A 54 8.37 24.39 -11.67
C ARG A 54 9.83 24.35 -11.25
N VAL A 55 10.28 23.22 -10.72
CA VAL A 55 11.71 22.91 -10.52
C VAL A 55 12.02 21.64 -11.31
N MET A 56 12.98 21.73 -12.23
CA MET A 56 13.66 20.56 -12.81
C MET A 56 14.97 20.34 -12.06
N ILE A 57 15.32 19.09 -11.77
CA ILE A 57 16.62 18.70 -11.22
C ILE A 57 17.29 17.68 -12.17
N PRO A 58 18.59 17.82 -12.48
CA PRO A 58 19.32 16.89 -13.32
C PRO A 58 19.81 15.64 -12.55
N ASN A 59 19.95 14.57 -13.30
CA ASN A 59 20.33 13.21 -12.92
C ASN A 59 21.73 13.11 -12.23
N PRO A 60 21.89 12.47 -11.05
CA PRO A 60 23.19 12.30 -10.43
C PRO A 60 23.76 10.85 -10.49
N ASP A 61 25.01 10.81 -10.95
CA ASP A 61 26.13 9.87 -10.76
C ASP A 61 25.89 8.38 -10.38
N GLN A 62 26.47 7.48 -11.20
CA GLN A 62 26.30 6.02 -11.18
C GLN A 62 27.32 5.26 -10.31
N ASN A 63 28.23 5.92 -9.59
CA ASN A 63 29.45 5.27 -9.07
C ASN A 63 29.57 5.07 -7.54
N SER A 64 28.53 5.28 -6.71
CA SER A 64 28.65 5.05 -5.26
C SER A 64 28.34 3.60 -4.84
N LYS A 65 29.25 3.00 -4.07
CA LYS A 65 29.31 1.54 -3.82
C LYS A 65 28.50 1.00 -2.63
N ASN A 66 27.93 1.81 -1.73
CA ASN A 66 26.97 1.31 -0.73
C ASN A 66 25.79 2.27 -0.56
N LYS A 67 24.56 1.74 -0.56
CA LYS A 67 23.29 2.47 -0.40
C LYS A 67 22.44 1.78 0.68
N LEU A 68 21.54 2.50 1.34
CA LEU A 68 20.46 1.90 2.16
C LEU A 68 19.50 1.19 1.20
N ILE A 69 19.34 -0.13 1.32
CA ILE A 69 18.58 -0.92 0.34
C ILE A 69 17.42 -1.65 1.02
N TRP A 70 16.24 -1.57 0.41
CA TRP A 70 14.99 -2.17 0.87
C TRP A 70 14.69 -3.42 0.07
N PRO A 71 14.35 -4.56 0.71
CA PRO A 71 14.15 -5.86 0.05
C PRO A 71 13.42 -5.68 -1.27
N ILE A 72 14.17 -5.84 -2.37
CA ILE A 72 13.63 -5.78 -3.72
C ILE A 72 12.82 -7.06 -3.89
N SER A 73 11.67 -6.97 -4.56
CA SER A 73 10.84 -8.15 -4.82
C SER A 73 11.45 -9.01 -5.95
N SER A 74 12.58 -9.66 -5.71
CA SER A 74 12.95 -10.86 -6.45
C SER A 74 12.38 -12.04 -5.69
N MET A 75 11.33 -12.62 -6.24
CA MET A 75 10.61 -13.71 -5.59
C MET A 75 11.05 -15.05 -6.16
N PRO A 76 11.60 -15.95 -5.33
CA PRO A 76 11.80 -17.32 -5.75
C PRO A 76 10.44 -17.96 -6.05
N LEU A 77 10.29 -18.51 -7.25
CA LEU A 77 9.18 -19.39 -7.56
C LEU A 77 9.41 -20.74 -6.88
N TYR A 78 8.31 -21.45 -6.67
CA TYR A 78 8.34 -22.77 -6.06
C TYR A 78 9.17 -23.80 -6.86
N ASP A 79 9.30 -23.61 -8.18
CA ASP A 79 10.16 -24.46 -9.03
C ASP A 79 11.66 -24.08 -8.97
N GLY A 80 12.04 -23.19 -8.05
CA GLY A 80 13.41 -22.71 -7.88
C GLY A 80 13.81 -21.64 -8.89
N SER A 81 12.93 -21.25 -9.83
CA SER A 81 13.24 -20.18 -10.77
C SER A 81 12.98 -18.81 -10.15
N LEU A 82 13.95 -17.89 -10.29
CA LEU A 82 13.81 -16.51 -9.85
C LEU A 82 13.12 -15.69 -10.94
N VAL A 83 12.03 -15.01 -10.59
CA VAL A 83 11.50 -13.94 -11.45
C VAL A 83 12.22 -12.66 -11.06
N LEU A 84 13.19 -12.26 -11.88
CA LEU A 84 13.86 -10.98 -11.74
C LEU A 84 12.90 -9.86 -12.20
N PRO A 85 12.92 -8.68 -11.55
CA PRO A 85 12.24 -7.50 -12.07
C PRO A 85 12.68 -7.20 -13.50
N GLN A 86 11.77 -6.72 -14.35
CA GLN A 86 12.02 -6.48 -15.79
C GLN A 86 12.99 -5.31 -16.11
N ASP A 87 13.67 -4.70 -15.12
CA ASP A 87 14.56 -3.57 -15.37
C ASP A 87 16.05 -4.01 -15.37
N ASN A 88 16.55 -4.29 -16.57
CA ASN A 88 17.91 -4.80 -16.85
C ASN A 88 19.04 -3.77 -16.71
N SER A 89 18.91 -2.75 -15.85
CA SER A 89 20.00 -1.77 -15.63
C SER A 89 20.83 -2.10 -14.38
N SER A 90 22.01 -2.70 -14.63
CA SER A 90 23.21 -2.69 -13.76
C SER A 90 22.97 -2.98 -12.27
N LEU A 91 22.93 -4.26 -11.94
CA LEU A 91 23.15 -4.81 -10.59
C LEU A 91 24.56 -4.39 -10.12
N ILE A 92 24.65 -3.74 -8.96
CA ILE A 92 25.94 -3.33 -8.37
C ILE A 92 26.20 -4.35 -7.26
N PRO A 93 27.30 -5.14 -7.31
CA PRO A 93 27.41 -6.42 -6.60
C PRO A 93 27.41 -6.43 -5.06
N ASP A 94 27.34 -5.28 -4.37
CA ASP A 94 27.67 -5.19 -2.93
C ASP A 94 26.58 -4.43 -2.14
N GLN A 95 25.39 -5.02 -2.02
CA GLN A 95 24.20 -4.34 -1.49
C GLN A 95 23.58 -5.12 -0.32
N GLY A 96 23.95 -4.74 0.92
CA GLY A 96 23.40 -5.34 2.15
C GLY A 96 22.03 -4.79 2.54
N TRP A 97 21.13 -5.67 2.96
CA TRP A 97 19.78 -5.32 3.45
C TRP A 97 19.82 -5.07 4.95
N TYR A 98 19.37 -3.91 5.40
CA TYR A 98 19.27 -3.61 6.83
C TYR A 98 18.01 -2.82 7.15
N ALA A 99 17.36 -3.19 8.24
CA ALA A 99 16.36 -2.33 8.86
C ALA A 99 17.10 -1.22 9.62
N PRO A 100 16.86 0.07 9.36
CA PRO A 100 17.62 1.15 10.02
C PRO A 100 17.45 1.19 11.55
N ASN A 101 16.33 0.71 12.07
CA ASN A 101 16.00 0.72 13.50
C ASN A 101 14.91 -0.32 13.82
N ALA A 102 14.55 -0.41 15.10
CA ALA A 102 13.54 -1.34 15.60
C ALA A 102 12.15 -1.17 14.97
N ASN A 103 11.74 0.06 14.61
CA ASN A 103 10.44 0.30 13.99
C ASN A 103 10.40 -0.25 12.55
N TYR A 104 11.44 -0.03 11.76
CA TYR A 104 11.55 -0.63 10.43
C TYR A 104 11.66 -2.15 10.51
N LEU A 105 12.45 -2.68 11.46
CA LEU A 105 12.59 -4.13 11.65
C LEU A 105 11.24 -4.76 11.97
N ARG A 106 10.48 -4.15 12.88
CA ARG A 106 9.13 -4.59 13.25
C ARG A 106 8.19 -4.55 12.06
N ASN A 107 8.24 -3.50 11.24
CA ASN A 107 7.43 -3.41 10.04
C ASN A 107 7.79 -4.54 9.05
N PHE A 108 9.06 -4.85 8.82
CA PHE A 108 9.46 -5.99 7.98
C PHE A 108 9.04 -7.34 8.57
N GLN A 109 9.22 -7.55 9.87
CA GLN A 109 8.83 -8.80 10.55
C GLN A 109 7.32 -9.06 10.48
N THR A 110 6.52 -8.01 10.30
CA THR A 110 5.06 -8.10 10.21
C THR A 110 4.52 -7.91 8.79
N SER A 111 5.40 -7.83 7.79
CA SER A 111 5.02 -7.62 6.39
C SER A 111 5.47 -8.76 5.49
N PHE A 112 4.78 -8.87 4.36
CA PHE A 112 5.00 -9.85 3.30
C PHE A 112 5.07 -9.15 1.96
N ALA A 113 5.96 -9.61 1.11
CA ALA A 113 5.87 -9.34 -0.31
C ALA A 113 4.77 -10.26 -0.89
N LEU A 114 3.71 -9.69 -1.42
CA LEU A 114 2.59 -10.41 -2.01
C LEU A 114 2.81 -10.63 -3.51
N ARG A 115 2.50 -11.83 -3.98
CA ARG A 115 2.46 -12.14 -5.41
C ARG A 115 1.23 -12.94 -5.77
N PHE A 116 0.52 -12.44 -6.77
CA PHE A 116 -0.61 -13.11 -7.40
C PHE A 116 -0.20 -13.48 -8.82
N GLU A 117 -0.13 -14.78 -9.11
CA GLU A 117 0.01 -15.28 -10.48
C GLU A 117 -1.36 -15.69 -11.01
N ASN A 118 -1.77 -14.99 -12.06
CA ASN A 118 -3.07 -15.14 -12.70
C ASN A 118 -2.92 -15.76 -14.08
N GLN A 119 -3.90 -16.57 -14.45
CA GLN A 119 -4.07 -17.08 -15.80
C GLN A 119 -5.18 -16.25 -16.44
N ALA A 120 -4.80 -15.23 -17.23
CA ALA A 120 -5.69 -14.22 -17.78
C ALA A 120 -6.02 -14.50 -19.24
N TYR A 121 -7.30 -14.45 -19.61
CA TYR A 121 -7.70 -14.73 -20.98
C TYR A 121 -7.38 -13.55 -21.91
N ASN A 122 -6.51 -13.78 -22.88
CA ASN A 122 -6.21 -12.84 -23.95
C ASN A 122 -7.13 -13.13 -25.16
N LYS A 123 -8.01 -12.18 -25.45
CA LYS A 123 -8.98 -12.27 -26.54
C LYS A 123 -8.32 -12.25 -27.92
N ASP A 124 -7.24 -11.49 -28.08
CA ASP A 124 -6.56 -11.31 -29.37
C ASP A 124 -5.79 -12.56 -29.77
N SER A 125 -5.16 -13.24 -28.80
CA SER A 125 -4.42 -14.48 -29.03
C SER A 125 -5.28 -15.74 -28.87
N ASN A 126 -6.51 -15.61 -28.35
CA ASN A 126 -7.41 -16.71 -27.99
C ASN A 126 -6.74 -17.75 -27.08
N ARG A 127 -5.91 -17.26 -26.14
CA ARG A 127 -5.11 -18.07 -25.20
C ARG A 127 -5.12 -17.41 -23.84
N TYR A 128 -4.70 -18.15 -22.82
CA TYR A 128 -4.46 -17.57 -21.51
C TYR A 128 -3.00 -17.15 -21.37
N ASP A 129 -2.78 -15.89 -21.03
CA ASP A 129 -1.47 -15.33 -20.69
C ASP A 129 -1.26 -15.33 -19.18
N LYS A 130 -0.01 -15.42 -18.76
CA LYS A 130 0.35 -15.27 -17.34
C LYS A 130 0.44 -13.79 -17.00
N GLN A 131 -0.27 -13.38 -15.95
CA GLN A 131 -0.14 -12.06 -15.36
C GLN A 131 0.36 -12.18 -13.93
N VAL A 132 1.31 -11.33 -13.56
CA VAL A 132 1.87 -11.30 -12.21
C VAL A 132 1.64 -9.92 -11.64
N ILE A 133 1.00 -9.88 -10.48
CA ILE A 133 0.83 -8.66 -9.70
C ILE A 133 1.62 -8.82 -8.40
N LEU A 134 2.31 -7.75 -8.04
CA LEU A 134 3.15 -7.66 -6.85
C LEU A 134 2.63 -6.54 -5.95
N GLY A 135 2.76 -6.75 -4.64
CA GLY A 135 2.35 -5.78 -3.64
C GLY A 135 3.01 -6.08 -2.30
N THR A 136 2.65 -5.30 -1.29
CA THR A 136 3.03 -5.50 0.10
C THR A 136 1.75 -5.75 0.91
N GLY A 137 1.82 -6.72 1.81
CA GLY A 137 0.79 -6.97 2.80
C GLY A 137 1.38 -7.04 4.19
N TRP A 138 0.56 -6.90 5.22
CA TRP A 138 1.03 -6.96 6.61
C TRP A 138 -0.02 -7.57 7.54
N ILE A 139 0.45 -8.15 8.63
CA ILE A 139 -0.38 -8.77 9.67
C ILE A 139 -1.26 -7.70 10.30
N LEU A 140 -2.56 -7.76 10.03
CA LEU A 140 -3.58 -6.91 10.64
C LEU A 140 -4.12 -7.56 11.92
N ASP A 141 -4.48 -8.83 11.84
CA ASP A 141 -5.22 -9.56 12.87
C ASP A 141 -5.03 -11.07 12.67
N TYR A 142 -5.48 -11.88 13.63
CA TYR A 142 -5.51 -13.33 13.54
C TYR A 142 -6.66 -13.91 14.37
N GLN A 143 -7.13 -15.09 13.97
CA GLN A 143 -8.19 -15.79 14.68
C GLN A 143 -7.61 -16.50 15.91
N LYS A 144 -8.08 -16.15 17.11
CA LYS A 144 -7.73 -16.82 18.36
C LYS A 144 -8.29 -18.25 18.37
N THR A 145 -7.53 -19.14 18.99
CA THR A 145 -7.90 -20.55 19.18
C THR A 145 -8.52 -20.72 20.56
N THR A 146 -9.42 -21.70 20.71
CA THR A 146 -10.10 -21.94 21.99
C THR A 146 -9.25 -22.76 22.98
N ASP A 147 -8.21 -23.42 22.47
CA ASP A 147 -7.29 -24.27 23.21
C ASP A 147 -5.91 -23.62 23.44
N ASN A 148 -5.76 -22.34 23.09
CA ASN A 148 -4.50 -21.58 23.13
C ASN A 148 -3.39 -22.13 22.21
N SER A 149 -3.73 -22.98 21.22
CA SER A 149 -2.82 -23.37 20.14
C SER A 149 -2.45 -22.16 19.27
N TYR A 150 -1.36 -22.26 18.49
CA TYR A 150 -0.94 -21.13 17.67
C TYR A 150 -1.93 -20.90 16.51
N PRO A 151 -2.34 -19.65 16.23
CA PRO A 151 -3.34 -19.36 15.22
C PRO A 151 -2.87 -19.76 13.82
N LEU A 152 -3.76 -20.43 13.08
CA LEU A 152 -3.51 -20.81 11.68
C LEU A 152 -4.17 -19.87 10.67
N THR A 153 -5.22 -19.15 11.08
CA THR A 153 -5.94 -18.19 10.24
C THR A 153 -5.50 -16.77 10.59
N TRP A 154 -5.02 -16.04 9.59
CA TRP A 154 -4.44 -14.71 9.69
C TRP A 154 -5.12 -13.77 8.72
N TYR A 155 -5.24 -12.50 9.11
CA TYR A 155 -5.82 -11.45 8.29
C TYR A 155 -4.70 -10.49 7.88
N ILE A 156 -4.47 -10.39 6.58
CA ILE A 156 -3.37 -9.63 5.98
C ILE A 156 -3.96 -8.41 5.28
N ALA A 157 -3.62 -7.21 5.76
CA ALA A 157 -4.01 -5.95 5.13
C ALA A 157 -3.12 -5.64 3.93
N THR A 158 -3.69 -5.05 2.89
CA THR A 158 -3.01 -4.55 1.69
C THR A 158 -3.90 -3.50 0.99
N ASN A 159 -3.50 -3.01 -0.20
CA ASN A 159 -4.34 -2.12 -1.00
C ASN A 159 -5.45 -2.89 -1.74
N VAL A 160 -6.56 -2.21 -2.07
CA VAL A 160 -7.60 -2.77 -2.94
C VAL A 160 -7.02 -3.11 -4.31
N HIS A 161 -6.21 -2.24 -4.91
CA HIS A 161 -5.65 -2.50 -6.24
C HIS A 161 -4.68 -3.70 -6.26
N VAL A 162 -4.07 -4.04 -5.12
CA VAL A 162 -3.26 -5.26 -4.96
C VAL A 162 -4.18 -6.47 -4.78
N ALA A 163 -5.16 -6.38 -3.87
CA ALA A 163 -6.12 -7.45 -3.61
C ALA A 163 -7.02 -7.76 -4.82
N ALA A 164 -7.26 -6.80 -5.70
CA ALA A 164 -8.00 -6.97 -6.96
C ALA A 164 -7.35 -8.03 -7.87
N ALA A 165 -6.05 -8.27 -7.72
CA ALA A 165 -5.35 -9.32 -8.44
C ALA A 165 -5.67 -10.74 -7.95
N LEU A 166 -6.35 -10.89 -6.81
CA LEU A 166 -6.80 -12.18 -6.30
C LEU A 166 -8.13 -12.56 -6.95
N TYR A 167 -8.07 -13.34 -8.02
CA TYR A 167 -9.23 -13.92 -8.71
C TYR A 167 -9.54 -15.31 -8.12
N ASN A 168 -10.19 -15.33 -6.95
CA ASN A 168 -10.62 -16.54 -6.26
C ASN A 168 -12.15 -16.58 -6.08
N LYS A 169 -12.81 -17.56 -6.72
CA LYS A 169 -14.28 -17.75 -6.62
C LYS A 169 -14.80 -18.04 -5.21
N ASN A 170 -13.92 -18.46 -4.29
CA ASN A 170 -14.25 -18.79 -2.91
C ASN A 170 -14.06 -17.60 -1.95
N THR A 171 -13.84 -16.40 -2.47
CA THR A 171 -13.90 -15.15 -1.72
C THR A 171 -15.28 -14.94 -1.11
N TYR A 172 -15.37 -14.20 0.00
CA TYR A 172 -16.66 -13.89 0.62
C TYR A 172 -17.47 -12.98 -0.31
N GLN A 173 -18.64 -13.46 -0.75
CA GLN A 173 -19.46 -12.79 -1.76
C GLN A 173 -19.87 -11.36 -1.36
N GLU A 174 -20.11 -11.11 -0.06
CA GLU A 174 -20.42 -9.76 0.41
C GLU A 174 -19.20 -8.82 0.35
N ALA A 175 -17.99 -9.37 0.40
CA ALA A 175 -16.75 -8.61 0.26
C ALA A 175 -16.30 -8.45 -1.19
N ASP A 176 -16.73 -9.33 -2.11
CA ASP A 176 -16.53 -9.22 -3.56
C ASP A 176 -17.88 -8.99 -4.25
N PRO A 177 -18.37 -7.74 -4.33
CA PRO A 177 -19.68 -7.42 -4.87
C PRO A 177 -19.82 -7.73 -6.37
N VAL A 178 -18.74 -8.16 -7.04
CA VAL A 178 -18.69 -8.42 -8.49
C VAL A 178 -18.66 -9.93 -8.78
N PHE A 179 -19.56 -10.68 -8.13
CA PHE A 179 -19.66 -12.14 -8.27
C PHE A 179 -19.91 -12.61 -9.72
N GLU A 180 -20.54 -11.77 -10.56
CA GLU A 180 -20.79 -12.08 -11.98
C GLU A 180 -19.50 -12.30 -12.79
N TYR A 181 -18.36 -11.74 -12.35
CA TYR A 181 -17.10 -11.89 -13.05
C TYR A 181 -16.71 -13.38 -13.22
N TYR A 182 -16.85 -14.17 -12.16
CA TYR A 182 -16.45 -15.58 -12.12
C TYR A 182 -17.32 -16.50 -12.96
N GLN A 183 -18.48 -16.04 -13.41
CA GLN A 183 -19.39 -16.82 -14.25
C GLN A 183 -18.99 -16.77 -15.73
N LYS A 184 -18.05 -15.90 -16.11
CA LYS A 184 -17.58 -15.77 -17.49
C LYS A 184 -16.76 -17.01 -17.89
N PRO A 185 -17.02 -17.66 -19.04
CA PRO A 185 -16.25 -18.83 -19.51
C PRO A 185 -14.74 -18.59 -19.63
N ASN A 186 -14.37 -17.33 -19.84
CA ASN A 186 -13.00 -16.85 -20.04
C ASN A 186 -12.55 -15.94 -18.87
N ALA A 187 -13.08 -16.16 -17.67
CA ALA A 187 -12.68 -15.39 -16.49
C ALA A 187 -11.19 -15.64 -16.17
N THR A 188 -10.47 -14.57 -15.82
CA THR A 188 -9.16 -14.70 -15.19
C THR A 188 -9.32 -15.40 -13.85
N TRP A 189 -8.38 -16.29 -13.51
CA TRP A 189 -8.30 -16.90 -12.18
C TRP A 189 -6.89 -16.82 -11.62
N THR A 190 -6.78 -16.85 -10.29
CA THR A 190 -5.50 -16.93 -9.60
C THR A 190 -5.04 -18.37 -9.55
N ARG A 191 -3.91 -18.63 -10.20
CA ARG A 191 -3.25 -19.93 -10.26
C ARG A 191 -2.40 -20.18 -9.03
N GLN A 192 -1.79 -19.15 -8.47
CA GLN A 192 -0.92 -19.26 -7.30
C GLN A 192 -0.86 -17.93 -6.55
N VAL A 193 -0.83 -18.01 -5.22
CA VAL A 193 -0.45 -16.90 -4.34
C VAL A 193 0.81 -17.26 -3.57
N SER A 194 1.70 -16.28 -3.42
CA SER A 194 2.86 -16.37 -2.55
C SER A 194 2.92 -15.18 -1.60
N LEU A 195 3.14 -15.48 -0.32
CA LEU A 195 3.56 -14.50 0.69
C LEU A 195 5.05 -14.72 0.93
N THR A 196 5.90 -13.81 0.48
CA THR A 196 7.35 -13.93 0.68
C THR A 196 7.79 -13.09 1.87
N LYS A 197 8.53 -13.70 2.77
CA LYS A 197 9.11 -13.05 3.94
C LYS A 197 10.62 -13.08 3.88
N TRP A 198 11.25 -12.01 4.35
CA TRP A 198 12.69 -11.91 4.48
C TRP A 198 13.09 -12.14 5.93
N ASN A 199 13.90 -13.16 6.19
CA ASN A 199 14.51 -13.38 7.48
C ASN A 199 15.73 -12.46 7.63
N LEU A 200 15.48 -11.29 8.20
CA LEU A 200 16.50 -10.27 8.41
C LEU A 200 17.31 -10.48 9.70
N VAL A 201 16.88 -11.39 10.59
CA VAL A 201 17.48 -11.58 11.91
C VAL A 201 18.64 -12.57 11.85
N ASP A 202 19.78 -12.21 12.41
CA ASP A 202 20.90 -13.15 12.63
C ASP A 202 20.63 -14.02 13.87
N GLU A 203 20.46 -15.33 13.66
CA GLU A 203 20.25 -16.30 14.73
C GLU A 203 21.49 -16.48 15.63
N ALA A 204 22.70 -16.16 15.13
CA ALA A 204 23.96 -16.29 15.86
C ALA A 204 24.20 -15.11 16.83
N ASN A 205 23.66 -13.92 16.53
CA ASN A 205 23.83 -12.71 17.32
C ASN A 205 22.48 -12.10 17.71
N LYS A 206 21.87 -12.61 18.78
CA LYS A 206 20.58 -12.12 19.33
C LYS A 206 20.56 -10.64 19.74
N THR A 207 21.71 -9.97 19.77
CA THR A 207 21.86 -8.55 20.14
C THR A 207 22.04 -7.62 18.95
N THR A 208 22.38 -8.14 17.77
CA THR A 208 22.62 -7.37 16.55
C THR A 208 21.76 -7.99 15.46
N PRO A 209 20.61 -7.39 15.10
CA PRO A 209 19.55 -8.09 14.37
C PRO A 209 19.85 -8.25 12.88
N TYR A 210 21.11 -8.42 12.47
CA TYR A 210 21.53 -8.32 11.06
C TYR A 210 22.58 -9.37 10.69
N LYS A 211 22.43 -9.98 9.51
CA LYS A 211 23.53 -10.67 8.83
C LYS A 211 24.43 -9.63 8.17
N SER A 212 25.70 -9.60 8.53
CA SER A 212 26.67 -8.57 8.12
C SER A 212 27.05 -8.61 6.63
N GLU A 213 26.77 -9.72 5.95
CA GLU A 213 27.10 -9.94 4.53
C GLU A 213 25.93 -10.70 3.88
N ILE A 214 25.19 -10.02 3.01
CA ILE A 214 24.15 -10.64 2.18
C ILE A 214 24.50 -10.29 0.74
N ASN A 215 24.83 -11.29 -0.08
CA ASN A 215 25.08 -11.09 -1.50
C ASN A 215 23.75 -10.78 -2.23
N GLU A 216 23.80 -10.05 -3.35
CA GLU A 216 22.61 -9.68 -4.15
C GLU A 216 21.77 -10.89 -4.60
N ASP A 217 22.39 -12.07 -4.67
CA ASP A 217 21.76 -13.35 -5.02
C ASP A 217 21.51 -14.29 -3.83
N ASP A 218 21.73 -13.83 -2.60
CA ASP A 218 21.47 -14.64 -1.40
C ASP A 218 19.98 -14.62 -1.02
N TYR A 219 19.19 -15.26 -1.86
CA TYR A 219 17.77 -15.53 -1.64
C TYR A 219 17.50 -16.56 -0.54
N SER A 220 18.54 -17.10 0.11
CA SER A 220 18.35 -18.03 1.22
C SER A 220 17.61 -17.39 2.40
N LEU A 221 17.59 -16.07 2.47
CA LEU A 221 16.89 -15.29 3.49
C LEU A 221 15.42 -15.06 3.15
N ALA A 222 15.04 -15.18 1.88
CA ALA A 222 13.67 -14.99 1.43
C ALA A 222 12.94 -16.34 1.38
N LYS A 223 11.92 -16.51 2.21
CA LYS A 223 11.06 -17.70 2.18
C LYS A 223 9.67 -17.36 1.67
N ALA A 224 9.24 -18.07 0.62
CA ALA A 224 7.91 -17.94 0.05
C ALA A 224 6.94 -18.97 0.67
N TYR A 225 5.84 -18.48 1.24
CA TYR A 225 4.72 -19.28 1.72
C TYR A 225 3.63 -19.28 0.65
N ALA A 226 3.59 -20.35 -0.14
CA ALA A 226 2.74 -20.43 -1.33
C ALA A 226 1.48 -21.29 -1.12
N SER A 227 0.41 -20.98 -1.86
CA SER A 227 -0.82 -21.79 -1.94
C SER A 227 -0.65 -23.09 -2.73
N GLY A 228 0.51 -23.30 -3.37
CA GLY A 228 0.65 -24.24 -4.47
C GLY A 228 -0.10 -23.78 -5.73
N VAL A 229 -0.02 -24.60 -6.78
CA VAL A 229 -0.68 -24.32 -8.07
C VAL A 229 -2.09 -24.90 -8.06
N VAL A 230 -3.08 -24.07 -8.39
CA VAL A 230 -4.48 -24.48 -8.51
C VAL A 230 -5.03 -24.23 -9.93
N ASP A 231 -6.07 -24.96 -10.30
CA ASP A 231 -6.87 -24.69 -11.50
C ASP A 231 -7.94 -23.60 -11.27
N LYS A 232 -8.77 -23.33 -12.29
CA LYS A 232 -9.83 -22.31 -12.23
C LYS A 232 -10.93 -22.67 -11.21
N GLU A 233 -11.07 -23.94 -10.87
CA GLU A 233 -11.96 -24.41 -9.82
C GLU A 233 -11.36 -24.28 -8.41
N GLY A 234 -10.10 -23.83 -8.30
CA GLY A 234 -9.37 -23.76 -7.05
C GLY A 234 -8.89 -25.12 -6.55
N VAL A 235 -8.91 -26.15 -7.40
CA VAL A 235 -8.42 -27.48 -7.07
C VAL A 235 -6.91 -27.51 -7.25
N TYR A 236 -6.22 -28.03 -6.24
CA TYR A 236 -4.77 -28.15 -6.24
C TYR A 236 -4.27 -29.14 -7.30
N GLN A 237 -3.31 -28.68 -8.09
CA GLN A 237 -2.76 -29.43 -9.23
C GLN A 237 -1.32 -29.89 -8.97
N ASN A 238 -0.45 -29.03 -8.42
CA ASN A 238 0.96 -29.34 -8.16
C ASN A 238 1.64 -28.33 -7.21
N GLY A 239 2.80 -28.72 -6.66
CA GLY A 239 3.76 -27.90 -5.91
C GLY A 239 3.38 -27.67 -4.44
N GLU A 240 4.23 -28.03 -3.49
CA GLU A 240 3.93 -28.02 -2.05
C GLU A 240 3.25 -26.71 -1.60
N ALA A 241 1.98 -26.83 -1.20
CA ALA A 241 1.26 -25.73 -0.60
C ALA A 241 1.69 -25.60 0.87
N LEU A 242 2.12 -24.42 1.29
CA LEU A 242 2.36 -24.07 2.69
C LEU A 242 1.14 -23.36 3.29
N LEU A 243 0.28 -22.81 2.42
CA LEU A 243 -1.05 -22.32 2.77
C LEU A 243 -2.11 -23.42 2.58
N ASP A 244 -3.18 -23.36 3.35
CA ASP A 244 -4.38 -24.18 3.21
C ASP A 244 -5.33 -23.51 2.20
N GLY A 245 -4.98 -23.63 0.92
CA GLY A 245 -5.73 -23.08 -0.20
C GLY A 245 -5.34 -21.65 -0.59
N LEU A 246 -6.11 -21.07 -1.51
CA LEU A 246 -5.97 -19.66 -1.91
C LEU A 246 -6.50 -18.75 -0.79
N PRO A 247 -5.86 -17.60 -0.54
CA PRO A 247 -6.42 -16.55 0.28
C PRO A 247 -7.81 -16.10 -0.20
N LYS A 248 -8.58 -15.50 0.70
CA LYS A 248 -9.91 -14.93 0.41
C LYS A 248 -9.93 -13.46 0.75
N ILE A 249 -10.63 -12.64 -0.01
CA ILE A 249 -10.89 -11.24 0.38
C ILE A 249 -12.00 -11.24 1.44
N VAL A 250 -11.73 -10.64 2.60
CA VAL A 250 -12.73 -10.46 3.68
C VAL A 250 -13.22 -9.03 3.79
N TYR A 251 -12.47 -8.05 3.28
CA TYR A 251 -12.86 -6.65 3.29
C TYR A 251 -12.27 -5.90 2.10
N LEU A 252 -13.05 -4.98 1.55
CA LEU A 252 -12.66 -3.96 0.58
C LEU A 252 -13.20 -2.62 1.06
N GLY A 253 -12.38 -1.58 1.03
CA GLY A 253 -12.79 -0.20 1.28
C GLY A 253 -13.52 0.44 0.10
N ILE A 254 -14.48 -0.25 -0.52
CA ILE A 254 -15.31 0.25 -1.62
C ILE A 254 -16.69 0.61 -1.07
N ASP A 255 -17.27 1.72 -1.53
CA ASP A 255 -18.63 2.15 -1.15
C ASP A 255 -18.81 2.13 0.38
N TYR A 256 -17.86 2.74 1.08
CA TYR A 256 -17.69 2.63 2.52
C TYR A 256 -18.35 3.78 3.28
N LEU A 257 -18.86 4.80 2.58
CA LEU A 257 -19.51 6.00 3.13
C LEU A 257 -20.96 6.10 2.66
N ASP A 258 -21.83 6.73 3.44
CA ASP A 258 -23.21 7.05 3.04
C ASP A 258 -23.29 8.17 1.99
N ASP A 259 -22.30 9.06 2.00
CA ASP A 259 -22.12 10.10 0.97
C ASP A 259 -21.34 9.55 -0.24
N SER A 260 -21.46 10.23 -1.38
CA SER A 260 -20.85 9.80 -2.64
C SER A 260 -20.13 10.97 -3.31
N PRO A 261 -18.95 10.76 -3.93
CA PRO A 261 -18.27 11.79 -4.72
C PRO A 261 -19.16 12.39 -5.83
N LYS A 262 -20.14 11.60 -6.31
CA LYS A 262 -21.16 12.03 -7.28
C LYS A 262 -22.01 13.22 -6.82
N ASN A 263 -22.19 13.39 -5.51
CA ASN A 263 -22.92 14.52 -4.94
C ASN A 263 -22.18 15.84 -5.13
N TRP A 264 -20.85 15.79 -5.24
CA TRP A 264 -19.98 16.94 -5.51
C TRP A 264 -19.74 17.14 -7.01
N ASN A 265 -19.62 16.04 -7.77
CA ASN A 265 -19.46 16.07 -9.21
C ASN A 265 -20.03 14.78 -9.84
N GLN A 266 -21.10 14.91 -10.63
CA GLN A 266 -21.81 13.78 -11.25
C GLN A 266 -20.96 12.92 -12.21
N ASN A 267 -19.78 13.39 -12.62
CA ASN A 267 -18.85 12.62 -13.45
C ASN A 267 -17.97 11.66 -12.65
N LEU A 268 -17.99 11.74 -11.32
CA LEU A 268 -17.23 10.85 -10.43
C LEU A 268 -17.97 9.53 -10.22
N THR A 269 -17.27 8.53 -9.70
CA THR A 269 -17.85 7.23 -9.40
C THR A 269 -18.01 7.03 -7.89
N GLU A 270 -18.52 5.86 -7.49
CA GLU A 270 -18.60 5.54 -6.06
C GLU A 270 -17.21 5.52 -5.45
N GLU A 271 -17.12 5.87 -4.17
CA GLU A 271 -15.86 6.05 -3.51
C GLU A 271 -15.14 4.74 -3.19
N LEU A 272 -13.83 4.87 -3.07
CA LEU A 272 -12.96 3.86 -2.53
C LEU A 272 -11.91 4.51 -1.63
N ILE A 273 -11.60 3.83 -0.53
CA ILE A 273 -10.32 3.92 0.15
C ILE A 273 -9.52 2.66 -0.19
N ASP A 274 -8.29 2.84 -0.64
CA ASP A 274 -7.43 1.77 -1.17
C ASP A 274 -6.88 0.87 -0.05
N PHE A 275 -7.77 0.17 0.63
CA PHE A 275 -7.50 -0.75 1.72
C PHE A 275 -8.35 -2.02 1.57
N ALA A 276 -7.70 -3.17 1.69
CA ALA A 276 -8.31 -4.48 1.61
C ALA A 276 -7.72 -5.40 2.66
N VAL A 277 -8.46 -6.45 3.03
CA VAL A 277 -8.00 -7.48 3.96
C VAL A 277 -8.19 -8.85 3.35
N LEU A 278 -7.14 -9.67 3.45
CA LEU A 278 -7.10 -11.05 2.96
C LEU A 278 -7.10 -12.02 4.15
N GLU A 279 -7.99 -13.00 4.17
CA GLU A 279 -7.89 -14.19 5.02
C GLU A 279 -6.88 -15.15 4.41
N VAL A 280 -5.85 -15.48 5.17
CA VAL A 280 -4.80 -16.45 4.82
C VAL A 280 -4.79 -17.54 5.89
N LYS A 281 -4.75 -18.81 5.46
CA LYS A 281 -4.67 -19.94 6.38
C LYS A 281 -3.40 -20.74 6.13
N PHE A 282 -2.60 -20.98 7.16
CA PHE A 282 -1.41 -21.82 7.10
C PHE A 282 -1.76 -23.29 7.38
N LYS A 283 -1.01 -24.23 6.80
CA LYS A 283 -1.27 -25.66 6.97
C LYS A 283 -1.04 -26.19 8.37
N ASN A 284 -0.08 -25.63 9.10
CA ASN A 284 0.29 -26.07 10.44
C ASN A 284 0.94 -24.94 11.25
N GLU A 285 1.11 -25.18 12.55
CA GLU A 285 1.65 -24.17 13.47
C GLU A 285 3.10 -23.79 13.19
N GLU A 286 3.93 -24.74 12.75
CA GLU A 286 5.36 -24.50 12.50
C GLU A 286 5.53 -23.47 11.37
N ILE A 287 4.84 -23.71 10.24
CA ILE A 287 4.78 -22.79 9.10
C ILE A 287 4.20 -21.45 9.54
N ALA A 288 3.09 -21.46 10.31
CA ALA A 288 2.45 -20.23 10.76
C ALA A 288 3.40 -19.40 11.64
N LYS A 289 4.07 -20.00 12.63
CA LYS A 289 5.03 -19.32 13.52
C LYS A 289 6.17 -18.71 12.73
N GLU A 290 6.77 -19.46 11.82
CA GLU A 290 7.87 -18.96 10.98
C GLU A 290 7.40 -17.80 10.09
N ALA A 291 6.31 -18.00 9.35
CA ALA A 291 5.75 -17.00 8.45
C ALA A 291 5.36 -15.71 9.18
N THR A 292 4.89 -15.81 10.40
CA THR A 292 4.39 -14.66 11.16
C THR A 292 5.42 -14.12 12.14
N SER A 293 6.66 -14.60 12.14
CA SER A 293 7.69 -14.23 13.14
C SER A 293 7.21 -14.42 14.58
N ASN A 294 6.41 -15.46 14.79
CA ASN A 294 5.81 -15.80 16.08
C ASN A 294 4.99 -14.64 16.69
N TYR A 295 4.37 -13.81 15.84
CA TYR A 295 3.70 -12.56 16.23
C TYR A 295 2.60 -12.74 17.26
N ALA A 296 1.89 -13.87 17.28
CA ALA A 296 0.82 -14.11 18.25
C ALA A 296 1.33 -14.24 19.70
N THR A 297 2.65 -14.39 19.91
CA THR A 297 3.26 -14.40 21.24
C THR A 297 4.02 -13.12 21.56
N TRP A 298 3.94 -12.11 20.69
CA TRP A 298 4.53 -10.80 20.98
C TRP A 298 3.75 -10.11 22.10
N SER A 299 4.39 -9.14 22.75
CA SER A 299 3.68 -8.33 23.75
C SER A 299 2.71 -7.36 23.09
N ASP A 300 1.60 -7.04 23.76
CA ASP A 300 0.53 -6.17 23.22
C ASP A 300 1.07 -4.83 22.67
N LYS A 301 2.09 -4.24 23.32
CA LYS A 301 2.74 -2.99 22.86
C LYS A 301 3.48 -3.11 21.52
N ASP A 302 3.81 -4.33 21.12
CA ASP A 302 4.53 -4.64 19.88
C ASP A 302 3.58 -5.14 18.77
N GLN A 303 2.33 -5.44 19.13
CA GLN A 303 1.27 -5.82 18.20
C GLN A 303 0.60 -4.59 17.56
N ALA A 304 -0.39 -4.84 16.71
CA ALA A 304 -1.05 -3.83 15.90
C ALA A 304 -1.79 -2.85 16.80
N ASN A 305 -1.38 -1.59 16.72
CA ASN A 305 -2.03 -0.50 17.41
C ASN A 305 -2.36 0.58 16.38
N PHE A 306 -3.50 1.24 16.50
CA PHE A 306 -3.95 2.26 15.55
C PHE A 306 -3.95 3.63 16.19
N LEU A 307 -3.96 4.67 15.36
CA LEU A 307 -4.17 6.03 15.85
C LEU A 307 -5.56 6.17 16.50
N ASP A 308 -5.59 6.85 17.62
CA ASP A 308 -6.80 7.27 18.32
C ASP A 308 -7.51 8.41 17.57
N LYS A 309 -6.73 9.40 17.10
CA LYS A 309 -7.14 10.54 16.28
C LYS A 309 -6.24 10.68 15.07
N ASP A 310 -6.78 11.20 13.98
CA ASP A 310 -6.02 11.46 12.77
C ASP A 310 -5.02 12.63 12.96
N TYR A 311 -4.03 12.74 12.07
CA TYR A 311 -3.01 13.78 12.20
C TYR A 311 -3.52 15.18 11.82
N LEU A 312 -4.59 15.31 11.04
CA LEU A 312 -5.21 16.62 10.78
C LEU A 312 -5.81 17.18 12.07
N THR A 313 -6.54 16.37 12.82
CA THR A 313 -7.10 16.73 14.12
C THR A 313 -6.00 17.02 15.14
N LYS A 314 -5.01 16.12 15.27
CA LYS A 314 -3.90 16.31 16.22
C LYS A 314 -3.11 17.59 15.95
N THR A 315 -2.92 17.95 14.69
CA THR A 315 -2.18 19.17 14.30
C THR A 315 -3.00 20.44 14.49
N ASN A 316 -4.32 20.37 14.26
CA ASN A 316 -5.23 21.46 14.58
C ASN A 316 -5.31 21.72 16.10
N GLU A 317 -5.31 20.65 16.92
CA GLU A 317 -5.30 20.74 18.39
C GLU A 317 -3.94 21.21 18.94
N ASN A 318 -2.84 20.79 18.32
CA ASN A 318 -1.48 21.18 18.71
C ASN A 318 -0.66 21.64 17.50
N LYS A 319 -0.69 22.96 17.25
CA LYS A 319 0.07 23.61 16.16
C LYS A 319 1.59 23.46 16.25
N ASN A 320 2.11 23.03 17.40
CA ASN A 320 3.54 22.80 17.63
C ASN A 320 3.91 21.30 17.55
N LEU A 321 3.00 20.44 17.08
CA LEU A 321 3.29 19.02 16.93
C LEU A 321 4.42 18.83 15.90
N ASP A 322 5.62 18.49 16.38
CA ASP A 322 6.75 18.19 15.53
C ASP A 322 6.53 16.83 14.87
N LEU A 323 6.34 16.84 13.56
CA LEU A 323 6.12 15.66 12.72
C LEU A 323 7.36 15.28 11.90
N LYS A 324 8.50 15.91 12.18
CA LYS A 324 9.78 15.52 11.60
C LYS A 324 10.19 14.18 12.18
N ASP A 325 10.51 13.23 11.29
CA ASP A 325 11.13 11.93 11.60
C ASP A 325 10.30 11.01 12.50
N ASN A 326 8.99 11.07 12.36
CA ASN A 326 8.07 10.29 13.17
C ASN A 326 7.55 9.03 12.48
N PHE A 327 7.86 8.81 11.20
CA PHE A 327 7.20 7.77 10.43
C PHE A 327 8.16 6.74 9.86
N TYR A 328 7.67 5.50 9.81
CA TYR A 328 8.42 4.36 9.36
C TYR A 328 7.53 3.60 8.37
N MET A 329 7.85 3.70 7.09
CA MET A 329 7.19 2.94 6.02
C MET A 329 8.10 1.79 5.58
N ALA A 330 7.63 0.55 5.63
CA ALA A 330 8.39 -0.60 5.10
C ALA A 330 7.56 -1.48 4.19
N GLY A 331 8.17 -1.88 3.08
CA GLY A 331 7.58 -2.78 2.10
C GLY A 331 8.58 -3.32 1.09
N PHE A 332 8.04 -3.92 0.04
CA PHE A 332 8.80 -4.74 -0.90
C PHE A 332 8.66 -4.21 -2.34
N PRO A 333 9.38 -3.12 -2.69
CA PRO A 333 9.35 -2.57 -4.04
C PRO A 333 9.98 -3.53 -5.07
N ASN A 334 9.45 -3.53 -6.29
CA ASN A 334 9.96 -4.29 -7.45
C ASN A 334 11.22 -3.67 -8.05
N GLY A 335 11.56 -2.43 -7.70
CA GLY A 335 12.74 -1.73 -8.19
C GLY A 335 13.58 -1.15 -7.07
N LYS A 336 14.78 -0.70 -7.41
CA LYS A 336 15.70 -0.07 -6.47
C LYS A 336 15.02 1.18 -5.85
N PRO A 337 14.75 1.19 -4.54
CA PRO A 337 14.24 2.38 -3.89
C PRO A 337 15.28 3.50 -4.03
N ARG A 338 14.84 4.68 -4.43
CA ARG A 338 15.68 5.88 -4.50
C ARG A 338 15.37 6.69 -3.25
N ILE A 339 16.19 6.54 -2.22
CA ILE A 339 15.95 7.17 -0.92
C ILE A 339 17.11 8.09 -0.61
N ASN A 340 16.78 9.30 -0.17
CA ASN A 340 17.71 10.28 0.33
C ASN A 340 18.80 10.63 -0.70
N GLN A 341 18.55 10.51 -2.01
CA GLN A 341 19.56 10.82 -3.02
C GLN A 341 20.09 12.25 -2.87
N GLU A 342 19.22 13.21 -2.53
CA GLU A 342 19.61 14.62 -2.31
C GLU A 342 20.45 14.85 -1.05
N LYS A 343 20.29 14.03 0.01
CA LYS A 343 21.04 14.19 1.28
C LYS A 343 22.34 13.38 1.32
N ILE A 344 22.34 12.20 0.69
CA ILE A 344 23.49 11.29 0.62
C ILE A 344 24.43 11.72 -0.52
N GLY A 345 23.91 12.42 -1.53
CA GLY A 345 24.62 12.68 -2.79
C GLY A 345 25.52 13.90 -2.84
N GLU A 346 25.40 14.92 -1.98
CA GLU A 346 26.15 16.16 -2.22
C GLU A 346 27.36 16.45 -1.30
N LYS A 347 27.48 15.95 -0.06
CA LYS A 347 28.61 16.38 0.81
C LYS A 347 29.22 15.45 1.86
N ASP A 348 28.72 14.26 2.18
CA ASP A 348 29.33 13.46 3.27
C ASP A 348 29.72 12.04 2.80
N SER A 349 30.98 11.88 2.38
CA SER A 349 31.58 10.61 1.97
C SER A 349 31.61 9.55 3.08
N ASN A 350 31.31 9.91 4.33
CA ASN A 350 31.41 9.01 5.49
C ASN A 350 30.15 8.16 5.75
N LEU A 351 29.02 8.49 5.13
CA LEU A 351 27.79 7.67 5.20
C LEU A 351 27.75 6.59 4.12
N SER A 352 28.72 6.60 3.21
CA SER A 352 28.81 5.66 2.08
C SER A 352 29.21 4.25 2.50
N ALA A 353 29.22 3.91 3.78
CA ALA A 353 29.42 2.58 4.29
C ALA A 353 28.64 2.42 5.61
N TYR A 354 27.53 1.68 5.57
CA TYR A 354 27.02 1.05 6.78
C TYR A 354 28.15 0.20 7.38
N ASN A 355 28.52 0.45 8.63
CA ASN A 355 29.50 -0.40 9.33
C ASN A 355 28.71 -1.41 10.20
N PRO A 356 28.71 -2.70 9.84
CA PRO A 356 27.97 -3.73 10.60
C PRO A 356 28.48 -3.90 12.05
N ASN A 357 29.62 -3.29 12.39
CA ASN A 357 30.18 -3.30 13.74
C ASN A 357 29.75 -2.09 14.59
N TRP A 358 28.88 -1.21 14.09
CA TRP A 358 28.35 -0.12 14.91
C TRP A 358 27.59 -0.65 16.11
N THR A 359 27.91 -0.09 17.27
CA THR A 359 27.09 -0.22 18.46
C THR A 359 25.72 0.45 18.24
N GLN A 360 24.71 0.04 19.01
CA GLN A 360 23.38 0.67 18.94
C GLN A 360 23.46 2.19 19.17
N ALA A 361 24.36 2.67 20.02
CA ALA A 361 24.56 4.09 20.27
C ALA A 361 25.09 4.85 19.03
N GLU A 362 26.03 4.25 18.29
CA GLU A 362 26.54 4.82 17.04
C GLU A 362 25.48 4.79 15.93
N LEU A 363 24.66 3.74 15.89
CA LEU A 363 23.51 3.67 14.99
C LEU A 363 22.48 4.76 15.32
N ASP A 364 22.14 4.95 16.59
CA ASP A 364 21.23 5.99 17.06
C ASP A 364 21.77 7.40 16.76
N GLU A 365 23.08 7.61 16.94
CA GLU A 365 23.75 8.86 16.58
C GLU A 365 23.71 9.10 15.06
N ALA A 366 23.91 8.07 14.23
CA ALA A 366 23.78 8.16 12.79
C ALA A 366 22.33 8.46 12.37
N ILE A 367 21.34 7.78 12.95
CA ILE A 367 19.91 8.04 12.71
C ILE A 367 19.58 9.50 13.01
N LYS A 368 20.06 10.01 14.15
CA LYS A 368 19.84 11.40 14.57
C LYS A 368 20.59 12.40 13.69
N LYS A 369 21.85 12.14 13.36
CA LYS A 369 22.71 13.00 12.55
C LYS A 369 22.17 13.15 11.13
N TYR A 370 21.66 12.06 10.57
CA TYR A 370 21.22 12.00 9.17
C TYR A 370 19.72 12.06 8.97
N ASN A 371 18.96 12.08 10.06
CA ASN A 371 17.51 12.21 10.06
C ASN A 371 16.85 11.01 9.35
N LEU A 372 17.23 9.80 9.78
CA LEU A 372 16.78 8.54 9.17
C LEU A 372 15.37 8.18 9.68
N GLY A 373 14.36 8.78 9.05
CA GLY A 373 12.93 8.53 9.22
C GLY A 373 12.14 9.22 8.11
N ASP A 374 10.94 8.72 7.83
CA ASP A 374 10.03 9.39 6.91
C ASP A 374 9.41 10.60 7.60
N SER A 375 9.31 11.72 6.88
CA SER A 375 8.73 12.96 7.37
C SER A 375 7.68 13.45 6.40
N PHE A 376 6.67 14.17 6.90
CA PHE A 376 5.68 14.75 6.00
C PHE A 376 6.33 15.64 4.94
N TYR A 377 5.87 15.48 3.71
CA TYR A 377 6.42 16.15 2.54
C TYR A 377 6.20 17.66 2.64
N GLU A 378 7.28 18.44 2.54
CA GLU A 378 7.23 19.89 2.80
C GLU A 378 6.75 20.75 1.62
N ASN A 379 6.44 20.17 0.46
CA ASN A 379 6.06 20.92 -0.74
C ASN A 379 4.54 21.12 -0.85
N LYS A 380 4.19 22.38 -1.13
CA LYS A 380 2.84 22.93 -1.15
C LYS A 380 1.89 22.29 -2.17
N ALA A 381 2.41 21.58 -3.16
CA ALA A 381 1.59 20.95 -4.20
C ALA A 381 0.67 19.83 -3.68
N TYR A 382 0.98 19.24 -2.53
CA TYR A 382 0.18 18.18 -1.90
C TYR A 382 -0.53 18.60 -0.61
N SER A 383 -0.29 19.83 -0.12
CA SER A 383 -1.01 20.43 0.99
C SER A 383 -2.09 21.36 0.44
N ALA A 384 -3.28 20.83 0.16
CA ALA A 384 -4.40 21.66 -0.31
C ALA A 384 -5.31 22.17 0.81
N PHE A 385 -4.99 21.88 2.08
CA PHE A 385 -5.88 22.21 3.19
C PHE A 385 -5.63 23.65 3.62
N GLU A 386 -6.20 24.60 2.92
CA GLU A 386 -6.01 26.01 3.24
C GLU A 386 -4.55 26.49 3.07
N LEU A 387 -4.37 27.80 2.94
CA LEU A 387 -3.04 28.41 2.91
C LEU A 387 -2.22 28.20 4.22
N ASN A 388 -2.82 27.57 5.24
CA ASN A 388 -2.31 27.39 6.59
C ASN A 388 -2.28 25.94 7.14
N SER A 389 -2.62 24.90 6.37
CA SER A 389 -2.48 23.51 6.87
C SER A 389 -1.05 23.11 7.15
N GLN A 390 -0.92 22.14 8.05
CA GLN A 390 0.31 21.41 8.23
C GLN A 390 0.66 20.64 6.95
N LYS A 391 1.88 20.89 6.47
CA LYS A 391 2.41 20.33 5.22
C LYS A 391 2.33 18.80 5.21
N GLY A 392 1.89 18.22 4.10
CA GLY A 392 1.85 16.77 3.88
C GLY A 392 0.59 16.04 4.38
N ILE A 393 -0.46 16.76 4.81
CA ILE A 393 -1.78 16.17 5.06
C ILE A 393 -2.75 16.64 3.97
N GLY A 394 -3.55 15.71 3.43
CA GLY A 394 -4.33 15.87 2.20
C GLY A 394 -5.70 15.19 2.24
N ASP A 395 -6.52 15.42 1.22
CA ASP A 395 -7.83 14.82 0.92
C ASP A 395 -7.67 14.46 -0.53
N ILE A 396 -7.67 13.17 -0.82
CA ILE A 396 -7.37 12.72 -2.17
C ILE A 396 -8.44 13.18 -3.17
N LEU A 397 -9.70 13.37 -2.74
CA LEU A 397 -10.76 13.83 -3.62
C LEU A 397 -10.55 15.28 -4.04
N LEU A 398 -10.09 16.14 -3.13
CA LEU A 398 -9.78 17.53 -3.46
C LEU A 398 -8.47 17.66 -4.25
N ASN A 399 -7.47 16.86 -3.89
CA ASN A 399 -6.14 16.91 -4.49
C ASN A 399 -6.13 16.33 -5.91
N LEU A 400 -6.81 15.19 -6.10
CA LEU A 400 -6.81 14.40 -7.33
C LEU A 400 -8.24 13.84 -7.58
N PRO A 401 -9.24 14.70 -7.88
CA PRO A 401 -10.65 14.29 -7.97
C PRO A 401 -10.95 13.22 -9.03
N TYR A 402 -10.09 13.10 -10.05
CA TYR A 402 -10.24 12.12 -11.12
C TYR A 402 -9.31 10.91 -10.96
N LEU A 403 -8.62 10.79 -9.83
CA LEU A 403 -7.89 9.57 -9.51
C LEU A 403 -8.90 8.46 -9.25
N GLN A 404 -8.82 7.43 -10.09
CA GLN A 404 -9.67 6.26 -10.00
C GLN A 404 -8.83 5.02 -9.81
N ILE A 405 -9.35 4.10 -8.99
CA ILE A 405 -8.83 2.75 -8.82
C ILE A 405 -9.89 1.78 -9.31
N GLU A 406 -9.49 0.87 -10.18
CA GLU A 406 -10.38 -0.15 -10.71
C GLU A 406 -10.40 -1.39 -9.84
N TYR A 407 -11.60 -1.86 -9.54
CA TYR A 407 -11.84 -3.17 -8.99
C TYR A 407 -12.71 -3.95 -9.97
N ARG A 408 -12.19 -5.05 -10.52
CA ARG A 408 -12.90 -5.90 -11.50
C ARG A 408 -13.49 -5.13 -12.69
N ASP A 409 -12.69 -4.23 -13.27
CA ASP A 409 -13.06 -3.34 -14.38
C ASP A 409 -14.11 -2.26 -14.02
N ILE A 410 -14.42 -2.10 -12.73
CA ILE A 410 -15.32 -1.05 -12.23
C ILE A 410 -14.46 0.05 -11.58
N PRO A 411 -14.45 1.28 -12.14
CA PRO A 411 -13.68 2.38 -11.59
C PRO A 411 -14.34 2.99 -10.36
N HIS A 412 -13.55 3.24 -9.31
CA HIS A 412 -13.98 3.90 -8.07
C HIS A 412 -13.14 5.16 -7.86
N THR A 413 -13.78 6.25 -7.45
CA THR A 413 -13.10 7.51 -7.16
C THR A 413 -12.45 7.40 -5.79
N THR A 414 -11.16 7.72 -5.67
CA THR A 414 -10.53 7.70 -4.34
C THR A 414 -11.09 8.82 -3.46
N TRP A 415 -11.49 8.50 -2.24
CA TRP A 415 -11.92 9.48 -1.24
C TRP A 415 -11.37 9.05 0.13
N ALA A 416 -10.44 9.83 0.68
CA ALA A 416 -9.71 9.52 1.91
C ALA A 416 -8.89 10.73 2.36
N LEU A 417 -8.69 10.86 3.67
CA LEU A 417 -7.60 11.67 4.21
C LEU A 417 -6.27 11.02 3.82
N THR A 418 -5.28 11.82 3.43
CA THR A 418 -3.99 11.35 2.97
C THR A 418 -2.82 11.96 3.75
N TYR A 419 -1.74 11.21 3.80
CA TYR A 419 -0.47 11.62 4.35
C TYR A 419 0.60 11.46 3.29
N SER A 420 1.22 12.56 2.87
CA SER A 420 2.33 12.56 1.93
C SER A 420 3.65 12.61 2.70
N PHE A 421 4.54 11.68 2.37
CA PHE A 421 5.85 11.52 2.99
C PHE A 421 6.94 11.84 1.98
N SER A 422 7.94 12.60 2.43
CA SER A 422 9.22 12.73 1.74
C SER A 422 10.12 11.54 2.06
N ARG A 423 11.08 11.25 1.17
CA ARG A 423 12.25 10.37 1.43
C ARG A 423 11.93 8.90 1.70
N SER A 424 10.74 8.46 1.37
CA SER A 424 10.34 7.05 1.49
C SER A 424 10.83 6.24 0.30
N GLY A 425 10.95 6.86 -0.88
CA GLY A 425 11.62 6.29 -2.06
C GLY A 425 11.14 4.93 -2.54
N LEU A 426 9.97 4.50 -2.07
CA LEU A 426 9.33 3.26 -2.47
C LEU A 426 8.84 3.35 -3.91
N SER A 427 9.05 2.27 -4.65
CA SER A 427 8.63 2.12 -6.05
C SER A 427 7.52 1.06 -6.19
N GLY A 428 7.09 0.76 -7.41
CA GLY A 428 5.99 -0.17 -7.67
C GLY A 428 6.23 -1.52 -6.99
N GLY A 429 5.20 -2.16 -6.43
CA GLY A 429 5.32 -3.37 -5.59
C GLY A 429 5.29 -3.10 -4.08
N SER A 430 5.64 -1.88 -3.68
CA SER A 430 5.51 -1.44 -2.29
C SER A 430 4.07 -1.08 -1.88
N SER A 431 3.14 -0.99 -2.84
CA SER A 431 1.72 -0.75 -2.60
C SER A 431 1.18 -1.67 -1.50
N GLY A 432 0.58 -1.09 -0.46
CA GLY A 432 0.04 -1.80 0.68
C GLY A 432 0.96 -1.80 1.89
N SER A 433 2.14 -1.17 1.78
CA SER A 433 3.06 -1.00 2.91
C SER A 433 2.38 -0.31 4.07
N LYS A 434 2.64 -0.84 5.26
CA LYS A 434 2.21 -0.23 6.52
C LYS A 434 3.08 0.98 6.84
N ILE A 435 2.46 2.07 7.29
CA ILE A 435 3.16 3.20 7.90
C ILE A 435 2.86 3.18 9.39
N THR A 436 3.92 3.22 10.20
CA THR A 436 3.81 3.40 11.65
C THR A 436 4.43 4.71 12.09
N ASN A 437 3.97 5.24 13.23
CA ASN A 437 4.66 6.33 13.91
C ASN A 437 5.76 5.81 14.87
N LYS A 438 6.48 6.72 15.54
CA LYS A 438 7.51 6.39 16.54
C LYS A 438 7.03 5.55 17.72
N ASP A 439 5.73 5.60 18.00
CA ASP A 439 5.07 4.88 19.09
C ASP A 439 4.44 3.56 18.57
N ASN A 440 4.83 3.11 17.38
CA ASN A 440 4.33 1.90 16.70
C ASN A 440 2.81 1.91 16.42
N GLN A 441 2.20 3.09 16.33
CA GLN A 441 0.81 3.20 15.91
C GLN A 441 0.76 3.22 14.38
N ILE A 442 -0.12 2.40 13.81
CA ILE A 442 -0.43 2.35 12.38
C ILE A 442 -1.24 3.59 12.04
N VAL A 443 -0.71 4.36 11.09
CA VAL A 443 -1.27 5.67 10.71
C VAL A 443 -2.00 5.60 9.37
N GLY A 444 -1.51 4.75 8.47
CA GLY A 444 -1.97 4.71 7.10
C GLY A 444 -1.40 3.53 6.33
N ILE A 445 -1.85 3.41 5.09
CA ILE A 445 -1.38 2.43 4.13
C ILE A 445 -0.85 3.13 2.89
N HIS A 446 0.36 2.76 2.43
CA HIS A 446 0.96 3.35 1.25
C HIS A 446 0.16 2.93 0.02
N SER A 447 -0.37 3.90 -0.72
CA SER A 447 -1.26 3.65 -1.88
C SER A 447 -0.73 4.26 -3.17
N LEU A 448 -0.11 5.44 -3.08
CA LEU A 448 0.36 6.20 -4.24
C LEU A 448 1.80 6.61 -4.04
N GLY A 449 2.58 6.61 -5.10
CA GLY A 449 3.99 6.97 -5.03
C GLY A 449 4.52 7.34 -6.38
N SER A 450 5.56 8.16 -6.40
CA SER A 450 6.33 8.45 -7.61
C SER A 450 7.77 8.01 -7.41
N SER A 451 8.19 7.04 -8.23
CA SER A 451 9.55 6.50 -8.26
C SER A 451 10.61 7.55 -8.61
N SER A 452 10.21 8.70 -9.16
CA SER A 452 11.11 9.78 -9.57
C SER A 452 11.26 10.90 -8.54
N SER A 453 10.37 10.99 -7.54
CA SER A 453 10.33 12.13 -6.61
C SER A 453 10.61 11.77 -5.15
N GLU A 454 10.88 10.50 -4.85
CA GLU A 454 11.02 9.92 -3.49
C GLU A 454 9.81 10.17 -2.57
N ASN A 455 8.68 10.62 -3.13
CA ASN A 455 7.48 10.98 -2.40
C ASN A 455 6.43 9.89 -2.53
N ASN A 456 5.89 9.51 -1.39
CA ASN A 456 4.84 8.50 -1.28
C ASN A 456 3.69 9.06 -0.46
N THR A 457 2.48 8.73 -0.88
CA THR A 457 1.24 9.10 -0.22
C THR A 457 0.59 7.85 0.34
N ALA A 458 0.25 7.93 1.62
CA ALA A 458 -0.57 6.94 2.29
C ALA A 458 -1.99 7.44 2.41
N PHE A 459 -2.94 6.51 2.39
CA PHE A 459 -4.31 6.78 2.80
C PHE A 459 -4.40 6.54 4.31
N ALA A 460 -4.95 7.50 5.03
CA ALA A 460 -5.19 7.38 6.46
C ALA A 460 -6.29 6.35 6.69
N LEU A 461 -6.08 5.42 7.63
CA LEU A 461 -7.08 4.41 7.97
C LEU A 461 -8.22 4.96 8.85
N LYS A 462 -8.06 6.20 9.32
CA LYS A 462 -9.01 6.93 10.14
C LYS A 462 -9.02 8.40 9.76
N SER A 463 -10.21 9.01 9.77
CA SER A 463 -10.40 10.45 9.81
C SER A 463 -11.50 10.81 10.81
N ASP A 464 -11.26 11.84 11.60
CA ASP A 464 -12.23 12.42 12.53
C ASP A 464 -13.19 13.42 11.82
N GLY A 465 -13.00 13.60 10.50
CA GLY A 465 -13.77 14.52 9.67
C GLY A 465 -13.28 15.97 9.76
N HIS A 466 -13.38 16.71 8.65
CA HIS A 466 -12.91 18.09 8.61
C HIS A 466 -13.75 18.96 7.68
N ALA A 467 -14.36 20.00 8.22
CA ALA A 467 -15.07 20.99 7.42
C ALA A 467 -14.07 21.98 6.79
N HIS A 468 -14.25 22.24 5.50
CA HIS A 468 -13.38 23.12 4.74
C HIS A 468 -14.07 24.46 4.51
N ALA A 469 -13.62 25.50 5.21
CA ALA A 469 -14.26 26.82 5.18
C ALA A 469 -14.37 27.40 3.77
N ASP A 470 -13.36 27.15 2.93
CA ASP A 470 -13.26 27.68 1.57
C ASP A 470 -13.94 26.80 0.49
N TYR A 471 -14.51 25.64 0.85
CA TYR A 471 -14.98 24.64 -0.12
C TYR A 471 -16.51 24.44 -0.09
N ASN A 472 -17.30 25.53 -0.08
CA ASN A 472 -18.76 25.51 -0.25
C ASN A 472 -19.50 24.42 0.58
N GLY A 473 -19.14 24.26 1.85
CA GLY A 473 -19.75 23.28 2.74
C GLY A 473 -19.24 21.84 2.57
N TYR A 474 -18.20 21.61 1.78
CA TYR A 474 -17.49 20.34 1.71
C TYR A 474 -16.85 19.96 3.04
N VAL A 475 -16.92 18.68 3.35
CA VAL A 475 -16.37 18.08 4.55
C VAL A 475 -15.58 16.85 4.13
N THR A 476 -14.30 16.77 4.51
CA THR A 476 -13.58 15.48 4.48
C THR A 476 -14.33 14.52 5.40
N PRO A 477 -14.79 13.36 4.90
CA PRO A 477 -15.66 12.47 5.67
C PRO A 477 -14.93 11.93 6.90
N ALA A 478 -15.66 11.78 7.99
CA ALA A 478 -15.19 11.03 9.14
C ALA A 478 -15.35 9.53 8.86
N TYR A 479 -14.37 8.71 9.26
CA TYR A 479 -14.42 7.26 9.10
C TYR A 479 -13.37 6.56 9.98
N ASP A 480 -13.61 5.30 10.31
CA ASP A 480 -12.62 4.37 10.86
C ASP A 480 -12.71 3.06 10.07
N ILE A 481 -11.76 2.82 9.17
CA ILE A 481 -11.82 1.64 8.26
C ILE A 481 -11.64 0.32 9.01
N ILE A 482 -11.03 0.35 10.19
CA ILE A 482 -10.74 -0.85 10.96
C ILE A 482 -11.94 -1.19 11.85
N TYR A 483 -12.33 -0.27 12.72
CA TYR A 483 -13.35 -0.51 13.75
C TYR A 483 -14.74 -0.02 13.36
N GLY A 484 -14.86 0.91 12.41
CA GLY A 484 -16.12 1.56 12.04
C GLY A 484 -16.75 2.34 13.19
N GLY A 485 -18.08 2.41 13.20
CA GLY A 485 -18.83 3.10 14.25
C GLY A 485 -18.89 4.62 14.10
N VAL A 486 -18.46 5.14 12.96
CA VAL A 486 -18.56 6.56 12.62
C VAL A 486 -19.88 6.82 11.89
N GLU A 487 -20.56 7.91 12.23
CA GLU A 487 -21.80 8.33 11.56
C GLU A 487 -21.52 8.62 10.08
N GLY A 488 -22.38 8.10 9.19
CA GLY A 488 -22.18 8.23 7.73
C GLY A 488 -21.20 7.23 7.14
N GLN A 489 -20.73 6.22 7.88
CA GLN A 489 -19.90 5.13 7.37
C GLN A 489 -20.71 3.84 7.20
N LYS A 490 -20.76 3.29 5.98
CA LYS A 490 -21.48 2.06 5.62
C LYS A 490 -20.77 0.79 6.08
N THR A 491 -19.46 0.74 5.87
CA THR A 491 -18.65 -0.48 6.07
C THR A 491 -17.29 -0.19 6.70
N SER A 492 -16.78 -1.20 7.40
CA SER A 492 -15.46 -1.28 8.03
C SER A 492 -15.05 -2.74 8.10
N TYR A 493 -13.75 -3.01 8.30
CA TYR A 493 -13.24 -4.36 8.51
C TYR A 493 -14.05 -5.09 9.60
N LYS A 494 -14.25 -4.46 10.76
CA LYS A 494 -15.05 -5.03 11.85
C LYS A 494 -16.49 -5.36 11.42
N SER A 495 -17.21 -4.41 10.82
CA SER A 495 -18.61 -4.64 10.43
C SER A 495 -18.75 -5.75 9.39
N THR A 496 -17.77 -5.91 8.50
CA THR A 496 -17.78 -6.95 7.48
C THR A 496 -17.40 -8.30 8.08
N MET A 497 -16.47 -8.34 9.05
CA MET A 497 -16.19 -9.54 9.83
C MET A 497 -17.42 -10.03 10.59
N GLU A 498 -18.14 -9.12 11.26
CA GLU A 498 -19.42 -9.42 11.95
C GLU A 498 -20.47 -10.00 10.99
N LYS A 499 -20.58 -9.45 9.77
CA LYS A 499 -21.50 -9.99 8.76
C LYS A 499 -21.09 -11.39 8.28
N ILE A 500 -19.83 -11.57 7.85
CA ILE A 500 -19.31 -12.83 7.30
C ILE A 500 -19.34 -13.98 8.31
N PHE A 501 -19.05 -13.67 9.58
CA PHE A 501 -18.86 -14.65 10.64
C PHE A 501 -19.99 -14.66 11.66
N LYS A 502 -21.11 -14.01 11.38
CA LYS A 502 -22.32 -14.01 12.20
C LYS A 502 -22.68 -15.44 12.64
N GLY A 503 -22.73 -15.65 13.97
CA GLY A 503 -23.07 -16.94 14.57
C GLY A 503 -21.98 -18.03 14.50
N LYS A 504 -20.76 -17.73 14.03
CA LYS A 504 -19.64 -18.69 13.97
C LYS A 504 -18.73 -18.68 15.20
N ASN A 505 -19.07 -17.91 16.24
CA ASN A 505 -18.32 -17.79 17.51
C ASN A 505 -16.80 -17.62 17.29
N ILE A 506 -16.45 -16.67 16.43
CA ILE A 506 -15.05 -16.35 16.12
C ILE A 506 -14.59 -15.26 17.08
N GLU A 507 -13.37 -15.43 17.59
CA GLU A 507 -12.67 -14.40 18.34
C GLU A 507 -11.36 -14.10 17.60
N THR A 508 -11.08 -12.82 17.38
CA THR A 508 -9.83 -12.37 16.80
C THR A 508 -9.03 -11.57 17.81
N ASP A 509 -7.75 -11.36 17.53
CA ASP A 509 -6.89 -10.61 18.43
C ASP A 509 -7.24 -9.13 18.48
N LEU A 510 -7.45 -8.53 17.31
CA LEU A 510 -7.70 -7.10 17.17
C LEU A 510 -9.14 -6.71 17.50
N LEU A 511 -10.13 -7.48 17.02
CA LEU A 511 -11.55 -7.15 17.15
C LEU A 511 -12.22 -7.79 18.37
N GLY A 512 -11.55 -8.75 19.01
CA GLY A 512 -12.14 -9.58 20.05
C GLY A 512 -13.22 -10.50 19.49
N LYS A 513 -14.28 -10.74 20.28
CA LYS A 513 -15.39 -11.61 19.87
C LYS A 513 -16.21 -10.95 18.77
N ILE A 514 -16.37 -11.67 17.66
CA ILE A 514 -17.22 -11.30 16.55
C ILE A 514 -18.65 -11.78 16.85
N ALA A 515 -19.59 -10.84 16.97
CA ALA A 515 -20.96 -11.07 17.42
C ALA A 515 -21.89 -11.65 16.34
#